data_AF-A0A2T0N3L6-F1
#
_entry.id   AF-A0A2T0N3L6-F1
#
_cell.length_a   1.000
_cell.length_b   1.000
_cell.length_c   1.000
_cell.angle_alpha   90.00
_cell.angle_beta   90.00
_cell.angle_gamma   90.00
#
_symmetry.space_group_name_H-M   'P 1'
#
loop_
_entity.id
_entity.type
_entity.pdbx_description
1 polymer ?
#
loop_
_entity_poly.entity_id
_entity_poly.type
_entity_poly.pdbx_seq_one_letter_code
_entity_poly.pdbx_strand_id
1 'polypeptide(L)'
;MARGPENSLAAIDAAIGDGAEVVEIDVRPTKDGHLVLMHDDSVDRTTDGTGRVADLTLDQIRSLHLRQGLGGGQAAITEHTVPTFEEAMRAVKGRALVNLDKGWPVRAQMYEVLKHTGTVDHGLFKGAPTVEEAAAFMAGDPEILYMHIIDDATAGVVGTFPGRQPVAYEVVFDSTDDPQVTRETLAKIARHSRVWINSMWYGLAAEYTDEASLRDQDLGWRTLVRTYGANMIQTDNVEALAYWRAGGDLSRYGRQPGNRTIRVEGEDFAPGGEGVGYHDLDPNRCTVARPDEGVDICDLEGAVAVNWIRGGEWLKYRFEVRKAGLYQVSARVSSPYSPAGAVVLDWGTGSGTTAPIANTTSHDAFTLQPLERRRLTKGTHELVLRMPETAYQNFNLDYLQLDLAGR
;
A
#
# COMPACT_ATOMS: atom_id res chain seq x y z
N MET A 1 -2.95 -6.32 -0.32
CA MET A 1 -1.90 -6.18 0.70
C MET A 1 -0.78 -7.14 0.43
N ALA A 2 0.46 -6.66 0.48
CA ALA A 2 1.66 -7.48 0.35
C ALA A 2 1.66 -8.60 1.40
N ARG A 3 1.71 -9.85 0.92
CA ARG A 3 1.80 -11.04 1.78
C ARG A 3 3.27 -11.30 2.09
N GLY A 4 3.81 -10.60 3.08
CA GLY A 4 5.18 -10.76 3.57
C GLY A 4 5.78 -9.45 4.08
N PRO A 5 6.97 -9.49 4.70
CA PRO A 5 7.79 -8.30 4.97
C PRO A 5 8.16 -7.57 3.68
N GLU A 6 8.18 -6.23 3.70
CA GLU A 6 8.72 -5.44 2.59
C GLU A 6 10.14 -5.89 2.21
N ASN A 7 10.53 -5.72 0.94
CA ASN A 7 11.88 -6.03 0.46
C ASN A 7 12.36 -7.49 0.73
N SER A 8 11.43 -8.43 0.88
CA SER A 8 11.72 -9.86 1.07
C SER A 8 11.43 -10.69 -0.18
N LEU A 9 12.03 -11.88 -0.28
CA LEU A 9 11.70 -12.84 -1.34
C LEU A 9 10.21 -13.25 -1.30
N ALA A 10 9.63 -13.35 -0.10
CA ALA A 10 8.22 -13.67 0.07
C ALA A 10 7.30 -12.58 -0.51
N ALA A 11 7.63 -11.30 -0.27
CA ALA A 11 6.88 -10.18 -0.86
C ALA A 11 7.03 -10.11 -2.38
N ILE A 12 8.24 -10.38 -2.91
CA ILE A 12 8.47 -10.49 -4.36
C ILE A 12 7.58 -11.58 -4.96
N ASP A 13 7.59 -12.78 -4.38
CA ASP A 13 6.77 -13.90 -4.86
C ASP A 13 5.27 -13.59 -4.78
N ALA A 14 4.83 -12.95 -3.69
CA ALA A 14 3.44 -12.55 -3.51
C ALA A 14 3.00 -11.50 -4.54
N ALA A 15 3.80 -10.46 -4.76
CA ALA A 15 3.51 -9.40 -5.72
C ALA A 15 3.39 -9.94 -7.15
N ILE A 16 4.33 -10.79 -7.58
CA ILE A 16 4.25 -11.47 -8.88
C ILE A 16 3.00 -12.34 -8.96
N GLY A 17 2.68 -13.09 -7.90
CA GLY A 17 1.48 -13.91 -7.82
C GLY A 17 0.17 -13.11 -7.90
N ASP A 18 0.16 -11.88 -7.41
CA ASP A 18 -0.98 -10.95 -7.48
C ASP A 18 -1.08 -10.21 -8.83
N GLY A 19 -0.10 -10.39 -9.72
CA GLY A 19 -0.12 -9.87 -11.08
C GLY A 19 0.85 -8.71 -11.35
N ALA A 20 1.83 -8.46 -10.48
CA ALA A 20 2.87 -7.46 -10.73
C ALA A 20 3.75 -7.89 -11.92
N GLU A 21 3.87 -7.00 -12.92
CA GLU A 21 4.79 -7.17 -14.06
C GLU A 21 6.17 -6.58 -13.78
N VAL A 22 6.25 -5.66 -12.81
CA VAL A 22 7.47 -5.06 -12.28
C VAL A 22 7.38 -5.09 -10.76
N VAL A 23 8.42 -5.55 -10.08
CA VAL A 23 8.57 -5.42 -8.63
C VAL A 23 9.59 -4.34 -8.32
N GLU A 24 9.29 -3.45 -7.39
CA GLU A 24 10.25 -2.45 -6.92
C GLU A 24 10.99 -3.00 -5.69
N ILE A 25 12.31 -2.78 -5.65
CA ILE A 25 13.16 -3.14 -4.51
C ILE A 25 14.20 -2.05 -4.25
N ASP A 26 14.52 -1.86 -2.97
CA ASP A 26 15.52 -0.90 -2.51
C ASP A 26 16.87 -1.59 -2.29
N VAL A 27 17.94 -1.09 -2.91
CA VAL A 27 19.27 -1.72 -2.81
C VAL A 27 20.23 -0.87 -1.98
N ARG A 28 20.88 -1.49 -0.99
CA ARG A 28 21.90 -0.83 -0.15
C ARG A 28 23.17 -1.67 0.03
N PRO A 29 24.36 -1.02 0.10
CA PRO A 29 25.61 -1.69 0.38
C PRO A 29 25.81 -1.93 1.89
N THR A 30 26.31 -3.11 2.25
CA THR A 30 26.79 -3.46 3.59
C THR A 30 28.20 -2.93 3.83
N LYS A 31 28.68 -3.01 5.07
CA LYS A 31 30.05 -2.62 5.46
C LYS A 31 31.15 -3.31 4.65
N ASP A 32 30.95 -4.60 4.36
CA ASP A 32 31.86 -5.46 3.59
C ASP A 32 31.53 -5.46 2.08
N GLY A 33 30.68 -4.53 1.63
CA GLY A 33 30.45 -4.25 0.22
C GLY A 33 29.51 -5.24 -0.48
N HIS A 34 28.70 -6.02 0.23
CA HIS A 34 27.62 -6.79 -0.38
C HIS A 34 26.38 -5.92 -0.60
N LEU A 35 25.53 -6.28 -1.56
CA LEU A 35 24.27 -5.58 -1.82
C LEU A 35 23.11 -6.36 -1.20
N VAL A 36 22.30 -5.70 -0.38
CA VAL A 36 21.12 -6.25 0.29
C VAL A 36 19.86 -5.45 -0.04
N LEU A 37 18.71 -6.07 0.09
CA LEU A 37 17.43 -5.38 -0.05
C LEU A 37 17.07 -4.70 1.27
N MET A 38 17.02 -3.37 1.27
CA MET A 38 16.68 -2.57 2.45
C MET A 38 16.31 -1.14 2.05
N HIS A 39 15.12 -0.69 2.42
CA HIS A 39 14.67 0.67 2.18
C HIS A 39 15.43 1.70 3.02
N ASP A 40 15.48 1.47 4.33
CA ASP A 40 16.01 2.42 5.31
C ASP A 40 17.55 2.40 5.35
N ASP A 41 18.16 3.51 5.82
CA ASP A 41 19.61 3.55 6.09
C ASP A 41 20.03 2.57 7.21
N SER A 42 19.07 2.10 8.02
CA SER A 42 19.28 1.22 9.16
C SER A 42 18.33 0.02 9.13
N VAL A 43 18.66 -1.02 9.91
CA VAL A 43 17.87 -2.26 9.96
C VAL A 43 16.72 -2.22 10.98
N ASP A 44 16.64 -1.15 11.79
CA ASP A 44 15.83 -1.08 13.01
C ASP A 44 14.33 -1.24 12.77
N ARG A 45 13.79 -0.59 11.72
CA ARG A 45 12.35 -0.60 11.45
C ARG A 45 11.87 -1.96 10.99
N THR A 46 12.61 -2.62 10.11
CA THR A 46 12.15 -3.80 9.37
C THR A 46 12.75 -5.10 9.91
N THR A 47 13.59 -5.08 10.94
CA THR A 47 14.21 -6.29 11.50
C THR A 47 14.15 -6.36 13.04
N ASP A 48 14.62 -7.46 13.63
CA ASP A 48 14.95 -7.57 15.06
C ASP A 48 16.32 -6.98 15.45
N GLY A 49 17.08 -6.45 14.50
CA GLY A 49 18.39 -5.83 14.73
C GLY A 49 18.34 -4.32 14.96
N THR A 50 19.52 -3.72 15.11
CA THR A 50 19.71 -2.27 15.21
C THR A 50 21.00 -1.84 14.51
N GLY A 51 21.02 -0.63 13.97
CA GLY A 51 22.21 0.00 13.40
C GLY A 51 22.13 0.19 11.88
N ARG A 52 23.05 1.02 11.36
CA ARG A 52 23.09 1.36 9.94
C ARG A 52 23.53 0.17 9.11
N VAL A 53 22.92 -0.03 7.94
CA VAL A 53 23.28 -1.09 6.99
C VAL A 53 24.77 -1.00 6.63
N ALA A 54 25.26 0.22 6.41
CA ALA A 54 26.67 0.50 6.06
C ALA A 54 27.68 0.19 7.19
N ASP A 55 27.22 -0.04 8.43
CA ASP A 55 28.08 -0.38 9.57
C ASP A 55 28.06 -1.88 9.90
N LEU A 56 27.22 -2.68 9.23
CA LEU A 56 27.04 -4.12 9.44
C LEU A 56 27.57 -4.94 8.26
N THR A 57 28.18 -6.10 8.54
CA THR A 57 28.57 -7.07 7.50
C THR A 57 27.36 -7.84 6.97
N LEU A 58 27.50 -8.48 5.81
CA LEU A 58 26.45 -9.36 5.29
C LEU A 58 26.07 -10.47 6.28
N ASP A 59 27.05 -11.08 6.94
CA ASP A 59 26.81 -12.13 7.94
C ASP A 59 26.00 -11.62 9.14
N GLN A 60 26.27 -10.38 9.59
CA GLN A 60 25.49 -9.76 10.66
C GLN A 60 24.04 -9.51 10.21
N ILE A 61 23.85 -8.97 9.01
CA ILE A 61 22.52 -8.67 8.47
C ILE A 61 21.71 -9.95 8.22
N ARG A 62 22.34 -11.00 7.69
CA ARG A 62 21.69 -12.31 7.44
C ARG A 62 21.25 -13.03 8.71
N SER A 63 21.80 -12.68 9.86
CA SER A 63 21.37 -13.22 11.15
C SER A 63 20.09 -12.58 11.69
N LEU A 64 19.64 -11.48 11.06
CA LEU A 64 18.44 -10.75 11.46
C LEU A 64 17.19 -11.32 10.79
N HIS A 65 16.08 -11.24 11.52
CA HIS A 65 14.76 -11.62 11.02
C HIS A 65 13.92 -10.39 10.72
N LEU A 66 13.25 -10.43 9.57
CA LEU A 66 12.37 -9.38 9.09
C LEU A 66 11.08 -9.31 9.92
N ARG A 67 10.59 -8.10 10.12
CA ARG A 67 9.26 -7.80 10.65
C ARG A 67 8.21 -7.87 9.56
N GLN A 68 7.00 -8.28 9.92
CA GLN A 68 5.87 -8.35 9.00
C GLN A 68 5.59 -6.98 8.35
N GLY A 69 5.07 -7.00 7.11
CA GLY A 69 4.55 -5.81 6.42
C GLY A 69 5.59 -4.69 6.32
N LEU A 70 5.19 -3.48 6.73
CA LEU A 70 6.03 -2.27 6.73
C LEU A 70 6.94 -2.17 7.97
N GLY A 71 7.05 -3.24 8.76
CA GLY A 71 7.84 -3.25 10.00
C GLY A 71 7.26 -2.35 11.09
N GLY A 72 8.14 -1.76 11.90
CA GLY A 72 7.81 -0.97 13.09
C GLY A 72 8.06 -1.73 14.39
N GLY A 73 8.32 -1.01 15.47
CA GLY A 73 8.80 -1.60 16.73
C GLY A 73 7.86 -2.61 17.40
N GLN A 74 6.58 -2.66 17.00
CA GLN A 74 5.57 -3.59 17.53
C GLN A 74 5.08 -4.62 16.49
N ALA A 75 5.59 -4.56 15.25
CA ALA A 75 5.29 -5.56 14.24
C ALA A 75 5.92 -6.91 14.60
N ALA A 76 5.19 -7.99 14.30
CA ALA A 76 5.65 -9.35 14.58
C ALA A 76 6.93 -9.67 13.79
N ILE A 77 7.85 -10.39 14.44
CA ILE A 77 9.03 -10.97 13.78
C ILE A 77 8.60 -12.22 13.02
N THR A 78 9.10 -12.35 11.80
CA THR A 78 8.84 -13.47 10.88
C THR A 78 10.04 -14.41 10.82
N GLU A 79 9.91 -15.53 10.14
CA GLU A 79 11.04 -16.42 9.81
C GLU A 79 11.89 -15.93 8.63
N HIS A 80 11.49 -14.86 7.94
CA HIS A 80 12.22 -14.35 6.78
C HIS A 80 13.46 -13.56 7.20
N THR A 81 14.54 -13.67 6.43
CA THR A 81 15.77 -12.90 6.62
C THR A 81 15.94 -11.87 5.51
N VAL A 82 16.81 -10.88 5.72
CA VAL A 82 17.15 -9.87 4.69
C VAL A 82 17.84 -10.56 3.50
N PRO A 83 17.28 -10.49 2.28
CA PRO A 83 17.90 -11.10 1.10
C PRO A 83 19.01 -10.21 0.52
N THR A 84 19.97 -10.84 -0.15
CA THR A 84 20.91 -10.14 -1.03
C THR A 84 20.23 -9.75 -2.33
N PHE A 85 20.76 -8.70 -2.97
CA PHE A 85 20.33 -8.31 -4.32
C PHE A 85 20.47 -9.45 -5.33
N GLU A 86 21.52 -10.25 -5.21
CA GLU A 86 21.73 -11.41 -6.07
C GLU A 86 20.63 -12.48 -5.89
N GLU A 87 20.26 -12.80 -4.65
CA GLU A 87 19.17 -13.74 -4.35
C GLU A 87 17.83 -13.24 -4.93
N ALA A 88 17.53 -11.94 -4.79
CA ALA A 88 16.33 -11.33 -5.35
C ALA A 88 16.30 -11.42 -6.89
N MET A 89 17.39 -11.06 -7.57
CA MET A 89 17.45 -11.14 -9.03
C MET A 89 17.33 -12.57 -9.55
N ARG A 90 17.91 -13.55 -8.85
CA ARG A 90 17.73 -14.98 -9.17
C ARG A 90 16.28 -15.43 -8.98
N ALA A 91 15.60 -14.94 -7.94
CA ALA A 91 14.20 -15.28 -7.69
C ALA A 91 13.23 -14.69 -8.74
N VAL A 92 13.53 -13.50 -9.26
CA VAL A 92 12.66 -12.81 -10.25
C VAL A 92 12.93 -13.25 -11.70
N LYS A 93 14.11 -13.80 -11.99
CA LYS A 93 14.52 -14.15 -13.36
C LYS A 93 13.45 -14.93 -14.14
N GLY A 94 13.05 -14.38 -15.28
CA GLY A 94 12.05 -14.96 -16.20
C GLY A 94 10.59 -14.79 -15.74
N ARG A 95 10.32 -14.00 -14.69
CA ARG A 95 8.98 -13.84 -14.09
C ARG A 95 8.46 -12.41 -14.11
N ALA A 96 9.32 -11.42 -13.88
CA ALA A 96 8.96 -10.00 -13.87
C ALA A 96 10.20 -9.11 -14.15
N LEU A 97 9.99 -7.82 -14.42
CA LEU A 97 11.05 -6.82 -14.34
C LEU A 97 11.26 -6.39 -12.87
N VAL A 98 12.39 -5.74 -12.60
CA VAL A 98 12.71 -5.21 -11.28
C VAL A 98 13.04 -3.72 -11.38
N ASN A 99 12.23 -2.85 -10.77
CA ASN A 99 12.57 -1.44 -10.56
C ASN A 99 13.55 -1.34 -9.40
N LEU A 100 14.71 -0.71 -9.63
CA LEU A 100 15.85 -0.71 -8.73
C LEU A 100 16.03 0.68 -8.09
N ASP A 101 15.48 0.87 -6.90
CA ASP A 101 15.55 2.14 -6.15
C ASP A 101 16.71 2.14 -5.14
N LYS A 102 17.09 3.34 -4.68
CA LYS A 102 18.20 3.65 -3.73
C LYS A 102 19.60 3.22 -4.18
N GLY A 103 19.69 2.44 -5.25
CA GLY A 103 20.89 1.83 -5.77
C GLY A 103 21.71 2.71 -6.71
N TRP A 104 21.25 3.91 -7.09
CA TRP A 104 21.98 4.75 -8.07
C TRP A 104 23.47 4.99 -7.72
N PRO A 105 23.84 5.27 -6.45
CA PRO A 105 25.26 5.42 -6.07
C PRO A 105 26.09 4.14 -6.24
N VAL A 106 25.46 2.97 -6.20
CA VAL A 106 26.09 1.64 -6.34
C VAL A 106 25.72 0.93 -7.65
N ARG A 107 25.16 1.66 -8.63
CA ARG A 107 24.63 1.11 -9.89
C ARG A 107 25.63 0.28 -10.68
N ALA A 108 26.92 0.63 -10.63
CA ALA A 108 27.97 -0.13 -11.31
C ALA A 108 28.13 -1.53 -10.70
N GLN A 109 28.04 -1.64 -9.37
CA GLN A 109 28.07 -2.92 -8.68
C GLN A 109 26.80 -3.73 -8.95
N MET A 110 25.63 -3.07 -8.95
CA MET A 110 24.37 -3.71 -9.31
C MET A 110 24.42 -4.27 -10.73
N TYR A 111 24.94 -3.51 -11.69
CA TYR A 111 25.13 -3.95 -13.07
C TYR A 111 26.00 -5.21 -13.17
N GLU A 112 27.09 -5.30 -12.39
CA GLU A 112 27.89 -6.54 -12.32
C GLU A 112 27.10 -7.73 -11.75
N VAL A 113 26.24 -7.52 -10.75
CA VAL A 113 25.32 -8.57 -10.26
C VAL A 113 24.32 -8.98 -11.32
N LEU A 114 23.74 -8.03 -12.08
CA LEU A 114 22.81 -8.32 -13.16
C LEU A 114 23.48 -9.14 -14.28
N LYS A 115 24.72 -8.79 -14.66
CA LYS A 115 25.51 -9.59 -15.60
C LYS A 115 25.76 -11.00 -15.09
N HIS A 116 26.21 -11.12 -13.83
CA HIS A 116 26.51 -12.42 -13.22
C HIS A 116 25.28 -13.34 -13.13
N THR A 117 24.12 -12.77 -12.84
CA THR A 117 22.84 -13.50 -12.76
C THR A 117 22.17 -13.67 -14.13
N GLY A 118 22.66 -13.00 -15.17
CA GLY A 118 22.06 -12.95 -16.51
C GLY A 118 20.65 -12.36 -16.47
N THR A 119 20.53 -11.17 -15.87
CA THR A 119 19.27 -10.43 -15.64
C THR A 119 19.40 -8.94 -15.98
N VAL A 120 20.37 -8.55 -16.83
CA VAL A 120 20.55 -7.15 -17.28
C VAL A 120 19.27 -6.61 -17.91
N ASP A 121 18.61 -7.43 -18.73
CA ASP A 121 17.32 -7.16 -19.37
C ASP A 121 16.10 -7.19 -18.43
N HIS A 122 16.30 -7.51 -17.14
CA HIS A 122 15.25 -7.47 -16.11
C HIS A 122 15.36 -6.23 -15.20
N GLY A 123 16.58 -5.73 -14.97
CA GLY A 123 16.84 -4.63 -14.05
C GLY A 123 16.57 -3.26 -14.66
N LEU A 124 15.50 -2.60 -14.21
CA LEU A 124 15.18 -1.22 -14.52
C LEU A 124 15.85 -0.30 -13.49
N PHE A 125 17.01 0.25 -13.84
CA PHE A 125 17.69 1.24 -13.01
C PHE A 125 16.83 2.51 -12.86
N LYS A 126 16.73 3.06 -11.66
CA LYS A 126 15.96 4.28 -11.37
C LYS A 126 16.84 5.34 -10.68
N GLY A 127 16.50 6.61 -10.89
CA GLY A 127 17.06 7.73 -10.13
C GLY A 127 16.87 9.09 -10.80
N ALA A 128 17.37 10.15 -10.13
CA ALA A 128 17.36 11.54 -10.61
C ALA A 128 18.78 12.17 -10.76
N PRO A 129 19.76 11.49 -11.39
CA PRO A 129 21.07 12.06 -11.69
C PRO A 129 20.98 13.17 -12.74
N THR A 130 22.11 13.78 -13.11
CA THR A 130 22.10 14.65 -14.31
C THR A 130 21.84 13.84 -15.57
N VAL A 131 21.33 14.50 -16.62
CA VAL A 131 21.10 13.90 -17.94
C VAL A 131 22.39 13.31 -18.49
N GLU A 132 23.52 14.00 -18.33
CA GLU A 132 24.83 13.54 -18.80
C GLU A 132 25.27 12.26 -18.10
N GLU A 133 25.10 12.18 -16.78
CA GLU A 133 25.48 11.00 -15.99
C GLU A 133 24.62 9.78 -16.36
N ALA A 134 23.29 9.95 -16.45
CA ALA A 134 22.39 8.88 -16.85
C ALA A 134 22.63 8.43 -18.29
N ALA A 135 22.82 9.37 -19.22
CA ALA A 135 23.11 9.04 -20.62
C ALA A 135 24.46 8.33 -20.78
N ALA A 136 25.49 8.73 -20.03
CA ALA A 136 26.78 8.04 -20.03
C ALA A 136 26.64 6.60 -19.51
N PHE A 137 25.86 6.37 -18.45
CA PHE A 137 25.60 5.03 -17.94
C PHE A 137 24.85 4.17 -18.96
N MET A 138 23.77 4.70 -19.54
CA MET A 138 22.98 4.04 -20.57
C MET A 138 23.76 3.71 -21.86
N ALA A 139 24.80 4.50 -22.17
CA ALA A 139 25.65 4.27 -23.34
C ALA A 139 26.67 3.13 -23.13
N GLY A 140 26.91 2.71 -21.88
CA GLY A 140 27.85 1.64 -21.55
C GLY A 140 27.39 0.26 -22.00
N ASP A 141 26.08 0.02 -22.06
CA ASP A 141 25.47 -1.21 -22.56
C ASP A 141 24.04 -0.92 -23.07
N PRO A 142 23.70 -1.27 -24.33
CA PRO A 142 22.36 -1.09 -24.88
C PRO A 142 21.26 -1.92 -24.17
N GLU A 143 21.59 -2.99 -23.45
CA GLU A 143 20.61 -3.77 -22.68
C GLU A 143 20.17 -3.09 -21.37
N ILE A 144 20.88 -2.04 -20.92
CA ILE A 144 20.51 -1.31 -19.70
C ILE A 144 19.15 -0.63 -19.87
N LEU A 145 18.20 -1.06 -19.04
CA LEU A 145 16.93 -0.39 -18.86
C LEU A 145 17.08 0.71 -17.80
N TYR A 146 16.63 1.92 -18.11
CA TYR A 146 16.72 3.06 -17.21
C TYR A 146 15.44 3.87 -17.19
N MET A 147 14.99 4.23 -15.99
CA MET A 147 13.88 5.13 -15.70
C MET A 147 14.40 6.38 -15.01
N HIS A 148 14.08 7.54 -15.58
CA HIS A 148 14.45 8.82 -14.99
C HIS A 148 13.29 9.40 -14.18
N ILE A 149 13.57 9.85 -12.96
CA ILE A 149 12.57 10.52 -12.12
C ILE A 149 12.55 12.01 -12.51
N ILE A 150 11.34 12.56 -12.67
CA ILE A 150 11.14 14.00 -12.89
C ILE A 150 10.12 14.57 -11.90
N ASP A 151 10.33 15.84 -11.58
CA ASP A 151 9.55 16.70 -10.70
C ASP A 151 9.46 18.12 -11.30
N ASP A 152 8.95 19.06 -10.51
CA ASP A 152 8.81 20.48 -10.89
C ASP A 152 10.10 21.10 -11.42
N ALA A 153 11.23 20.76 -10.79
CA ALA A 153 12.52 21.33 -11.10
C ALA A 153 13.14 20.72 -12.36
N THR A 154 12.76 19.48 -12.70
CA THR A 154 13.43 18.67 -13.72
C THR A 154 12.57 18.33 -14.93
N ALA A 155 11.29 18.73 -14.96
CA ALA A 155 10.39 18.50 -16.11
C ALA A 155 10.99 18.89 -17.49
N GLY A 156 11.84 19.92 -17.52
CA GLY A 156 12.51 20.41 -18.74
C GLY A 156 13.51 19.44 -19.38
N VAL A 157 13.93 18.38 -18.69
CA VAL A 157 14.91 17.40 -19.20
C VAL A 157 14.30 16.35 -20.14
N VAL A 158 12.97 16.28 -20.23
CA VAL A 158 12.29 15.32 -21.10
C VAL A 158 12.66 15.58 -22.56
N GLY A 159 13.23 14.56 -23.22
CA GLY A 159 13.66 14.67 -24.62
C GLY A 159 15.05 15.25 -24.84
N THR A 160 15.79 15.61 -23.77
CA THR A 160 17.14 16.20 -23.89
C THR A 160 18.27 15.18 -23.81
N PHE A 161 17.96 13.91 -23.48
CA PHE A 161 18.98 12.85 -23.36
C PHE A 161 19.67 12.57 -24.71
N PRO A 162 21.02 12.62 -24.76
CA PRO A 162 21.75 12.32 -25.98
C PRO A 162 21.70 10.83 -26.32
N GLY A 163 21.65 10.50 -27.61
CA GLY A 163 21.67 9.12 -28.11
C GLY A 163 20.32 8.42 -27.99
N ARG A 164 19.90 8.06 -26.76
CA ARG A 164 18.61 7.43 -26.49
C ARG A 164 17.96 8.01 -25.23
N GLN A 165 16.62 8.05 -25.25
CA GLN A 165 15.83 8.43 -24.07
C GLN A 165 15.75 7.27 -23.07
N PRO A 166 15.51 7.55 -21.78
CA PRO A 166 15.09 6.55 -20.79
C PRO A 166 13.88 5.75 -21.29
N VAL A 167 13.77 4.47 -20.91
CA VAL A 167 12.63 3.63 -21.35
C VAL A 167 11.32 4.05 -20.67
N ALA A 168 11.43 4.69 -19.51
CA ALA A 168 10.32 5.25 -18.75
C ALA A 168 10.75 6.56 -18.07
N TYR A 169 9.77 7.40 -17.77
CA TYR A 169 9.92 8.50 -16.81
C TYR A 169 8.98 8.24 -15.64
N GLU A 170 9.50 8.30 -14.42
CA GLU A 170 8.70 8.39 -13.20
C GLU A 170 8.31 9.84 -13.00
N VAL A 171 7.01 10.12 -13.09
CA VAL A 171 6.45 11.47 -13.01
C VAL A 171 5.91 11.66 -11.61
N VAL A 172 6.64 12.39 -10.77
CA VAL A 172 6.24 12.74 -9.41
C VAL A 172 5.68 14.15 -9.43
N PHE A 173 4.49 14.38 -8.85
CA PHE A 173 3.84 15.69 -8.82
C PHE A 173 2.93 15.80 -7.60
N ASP A 174 2.90 16.97 -6.97
CA ASP A 174 2.03 17.24 -5.82
C ASP A 174 0.84 18.13 -6.17
N SER A 175 0.85 18.74 -7.37
CA SER A 175 -0.21 19.58 -7.89
C SER A 175 -0.53 19.23 -9.36
N THR A 176 -1.80 19.38 -9.73
CA THR A 176 -2.25 19.14 -11.11
C THR A 176 -1.77 20.20 -12.10
N ASP A 177 -1.21 21.30 -11.60
CA ASP A 177 -0.66 22.40 -12.38
C ASP A 177 0.85 22.28 -12.65
N ASP A 178 1.50 21.22 -12.15
CA ASP A 178 2.94 21.05 -12.22
C ASP A 178 3.46 20.83 -13.67
N PRO A 179 4.67 21.32 -14.00
CA PRO A 179 5.16 21.36 -15.38
C PRO A 179 5.32 19.96 -16.02
N GLN A 180 5.57 18.94 -15.20
CA GLN A 180 5.77 17.54 -15.60
C GLN A 180 4.47 16.83 -16.00
N VAL A 181 3.30 17.31 -15.52
CA VAL A 181 1.99 16.74 -15.85
C VAL A 181 1.19 17.54 -16.89
N THR A 182 1.80 18.58 -17.47
CA THR A 182 1.19 19.27 -18.61
C THR A 182 1.02 18.33 -19.80
N ARG A 183 -0.04 18.56 -20.59
CA ARG A 183 -0.29 17.79 -21.82
C ARG A 183 0.90 17.79 -22.77
N GLU A 184 1.65 18.90 -22.83
CA GLU A 184 2.85 18.97 -23.65
C GLU A 184 3.92 18.02 -23.12
N THR A 185 4.30 18.11 -21.84
CA THR A 185 5.35 17.27 -21.26
C THR A 185 5.00 15.78 -21.33
N LEU A 186 3.77 15.40 -20.97
CA LEU A 186 3.31 14.01 -21.06
C LEU A 186 3.33 13.50 -22.51
N ALA A 187 2.95 14.34 -23.48
CA ALA A 187 3.07 13.98 -24.90
C ALA A 187 4.53 13.89 -25.36
N LYS A 188 5.48 14.61 -24.74
CA LYS A 188 6.91 14.44 -25.01
C LYS A 188 7.41 13.09 -24.51
N ILE A 189 7.04 12.69 -23.29
CA ILE A 189 7.38 11.39 -22.71
C ILE A 189 6.83 10.26 -23.60
N ALA A 190 5.52 10.30 -23.89
CA ALA A 190 4.82 9.24 -24.60
C ALA A 190 5.30 8.97 -26.04
N ARG A 191 6.11 9.87 -26.64
CA ARG A 191 6.70 9.63 -27.97
C ARG A 191 7.76 8.53 -27.97
N HIS A 192 8.50 8.38 -26.88
CA HIS A 192 9.67 7.51 -26.83
C HIS A 192 9.76 6.66 -25.56
N SER A 193 8.97 6.96 -24.54
CA SER A 193 9.11 6.40 -23.20
C SER A 193 7.74 6.07 -22.59
N ARG A 194 7.76 5.23 -21.56
CA ARG A 194 6.61 4.96 -20.69
C ARG A 194 6.41 6.08 -19.68
N VAL A 195 5.16 6.24 -19.23
CA VAL A 195 4.77 7.16 -18.15
C VAL A 195 4.51 6.29 -16.93
N TRP A 196 5.45 6.34 -15.98
CA TRP A 196 5.37 5.68 -14.69
C TRP A 196 4.85 6.67 -13.63
N ILE A 197 3.82 6.29 -12.88
CA ILE A 197 3.27 7.11 -11.79
C ILE A 197 3.12 6.25 -10.54
N ASN A 198 3.48 6.80 -9.38
CA ASN A 198 3.31 6.14 -8.10
C ASN A 198 1.96 6.55 -7.48
N SER A 199 1.20 5.60 -6.92
CA SER A 199 -0.12 5.88 -6.33
C SER A 199 -0.23 5.50 -4.85
N MET A 200 0.88 5.33 -4.14
CA MET A 200 0.85 4.78 -2.78
C MET A 200 0.29 5.77 -1.74
N TRP A 201 0.61 7.07 -1.86
CA TRP A 201 0.14 8.13 -0.95
C TRP A 201 0.17 9.52 -1.62
N TYR A 202 -0.38 10.53 -0.96
CA TYR A 202 -0.48 11.91 -1.43
C TYR A 202 0.89 12.53 -1.72
N GLY A 203 0.93 13.40 -2.73
CA GLY A 203 2.14 14.11 -3.15
C GLY A 203 3.06 13.31 -4.07
N LEU A 204 2.84 12.00 -4.25
CA LEU A 204 3.50 11.24 -5.33
C LEU A 204 2.79 11.45 -6.68
N ALA A 205 1.47 11.61 -6.63
CA ALA A 205 0.62 11.90 -7.77
C ALA A 205 -0.59 12.74 -7.33
N ALA A 206 -0.33 13.91 -6.75
CA ALA A 206 -1.32 14.77 -6.11
C ALA A 206 -2.20 13.97 -5.12
N GLU A 207 -3.51 13.92 -5.33
CA GLU A 207 -4.49 13.18 -4.50
C GLU A 207 -4.86 11.79 -5.04
N TYR A 208 -4.23 11.34 -6.14
CA TYR A 208 -4.62 10.11 -6.85
C TYR A 208 -3.94 8.86 -6.30
N THR A 209 -4.46 8.34 -5.19
CA THR A 209 -3.87 7.22 -4.45
C THR A 209 -4.55 5.87 -4.71
N ASP A 210 -3.96 4.81 -4.15
CA ASP A 210 -4.52 3.48 -4.05
C ASP A 210 -5.84 3.49 -3.28
N GLU A 211 -5.86 4.08 -2.07
CA GLU A 211 -7.07 4.11 -1.25
C GLU A 211 -8.18 4.95 -1.89
N ALA A 212 -7.83 6.08 -2.53
CA ALA A 212 -8.78 6.85 -3.33
C ALA A 212 -9.39 5.99 -4.46
N SER A 213 -8.56 5.20 -5.14
CA SER A 213 -9.01 4.28 -6.21
C SER A 213 -9.94 3.19 -5.69
N LEU A 214 -9.65 2.63 -4.51
CA LEU A 214 -10.45 1.58 -3.88
C LEU A 214 -11.82 2.08 -3.43
N ARG A 215 -11.89 3.34 -2.96
CA ARG A 215 -13.14 4.02 -2.58
C ARG A 215 -13.98 4.36 -3.81
N ASP A 216 -13.38 5.00 -4.79
CA ASP A 216 -14.01 5.34 -6.06
C ASP A 216 -12.98 5.28 -7.19
N GLN A 217 -13.26 4.44 -8.18
CA GLN A 217 -12.40 4.26 -9.35
C GLN A 217 -12.11 5.55 -10.11
N ASP A 218 -12.98 6.57 -10.04
CA ASP A 218 -12.79 7.87 -10.70
C ASP A 218 -11.83 8.81 -9.93
N LEU A 219 -11.46 8.47 -8.69
CA LEU A 219 -10.63 9.31 -7.82
C LEU A 219 -9.13 8.93 -7.80
N GLY A 220 -8.70 7.91 -8.53
CA GLY A 220 -7.30 7.49 -8.51
C GLY A 220 -6.80 6.91 -9.84
N TRP A 221 -6.53 5.61 -9.90
CA TRP A 221 -5.87 4.94 -11.03
C TRP A 221 -6.50 5.23 -12.39
N ARG A 222 -7.84 5.33 -12.48
CA ARG A 222 -8.48 5.68 -13.76
C ARG A 222 -8.06 7.06 -14.24
N THR A 223 -8.01 8.04 -13.35
CA THR A 223 -7.61 9.40 -13.68
C THR A 223 -6.13 9.44 -14.06
N LEU A 224 -5.26 8.71 -13.34
CA LEU A 224 -3.86 8.51 -13.71
C LEU A 224 -3.71 7.99 -15.15
N VAL A 225 -4.48 6.97 -15.53
CA VAL A 225 -4.42 6.40 -16.88
C VAL A 225 -5.05 7.33 -17.93
N ARG A 226 -6.24 7.88 -17.66
CA ARG A 226 -7.05 8.61 -18.67
C ARG A 226 -6.59 10.04 -18.88
N THR A 227 -6.18 10.72 -17.81
CA THR A 227 -5.81 12.14 -17.84
C THR A 227 -4.30 12.28 -17.99
N TYR A 228 -3.53 11.54 -17.19
CA TYR A 228 -2.07 11.67 -17.14
C TYR A 228 -1.33 10.67 -18.03
N GLY A 229 -2.06 9.77 -18.70
CA GLY A 229 -1.48 8.83 -19.66
C GLY A 229 -0.59 7.78 -19.03
N ALA A 230 -0.73 7.53 -17.72
CA ALA A 230 -0.01 6.48 -17.02
C ALA A 230 -0.18 5.15 -17.73
N ASN A 231 0.94 4.49 -18.03
CA ASN A 231 0.95 3.15 -18.59
C ASN A 231 1.84 2.19 -17.79
N MET A 232 2.42 2.69 -16.70
CA MET A 232 3.00 1.92 -15.60
C MET A 232 2.56 2.61 -14.29
N ILE A 233 2.09 1.84 -13.31
CA ILE A 233 1.65 2.36 -12.01
C ILE A 233 2.35 1.56 -10.91
N GLN A 234 3.01 2.22 -9.97
CA GLN A 234 3.51 1.61 -8.74
C GLN A 234 2.44 1.74 -7.65
N THR A 235 2.09 0.61 -7.04
CA THR A 235 0.97 0.46 -6.10
C THR A 235 1.31 -0.55 -5.00
N ASP A 236 0.75 -0.35 -3.80
CA ASP A 236 0.76 -1.33 -2.70
C ASP A 236 -0.43 -2.31 -2.79
N ASN A 237 -1.33 -2.10 -3.75
CA ASN A 237 -2.57 -2.82 -3.96
C ASN A 237 -2.62 -3.58 -5.30
N VAL A 238 -1.55 -4.34 -5.60
CA VAL A 238 -1.35 -5.11 -6.84
C VAL A 238 -2.59 -5.92 -7.27
N GLU A 239 -3.17 -6.70 -6.34
CA GLU A 239 -4.33 -7.55 -6.64
C GLU A 239 -5.56 -6.73 -7.07
N ALA A 240 -5.80 -5.59 -6.42
CA ALA A 240 -6.92 -4.71 -6.75
C ALA A 240 -6.71 -4.00 -8.10
N LEU A 241 -5.48 -3.54 -8.36
CA LEU A 241 -5.13 -2.95 -9.65
C LEU A 241 -5.26 -3.99 -10.78
N ALA A 242 -4.83 -5.24 -10.55
CA ALA A 242 -4.98 -6.34 -11.50
C ALA A 242 -6.45 -6.66 -11.79
N TYR A 243 -7.30 -6.72 -10.75
CA TYR A 243 -8.75 -6.89 -10.90
C TYR A 243 -9.37 -5.76 -11.74
N TRP A 244 -9.02 -4.51 -11.47
CA TRP A 244 -9.50 -3.36 -12.24
C TRP A 244 -9.03 -3.39 -13.70
N ARG A 245 -7.74 -3.67 -13.94
CA ARG A 245 -7.18 -3.82 -15.30
C ARG A 245 -7.87 -4.92 -16.11
N ALA A 246 -8.34 -5.98 -15.46
CA ALA A 246 -9.11 -7.05 -16.09
C ALA A 246 -10.57 -6.65 -16.44
N GLY A 247 -10.95 -5.38 -16.24
CA GLY A 247 -12.30 -4.87 -16.45
C GLY A 247 -13.22 -5.00 -15.23
N GLY A 248 -12.65 -5.32 -14.06
CA GLY A 248 -13.38 -5.38 -12.81
C GLY A 248 -13.87 -4.01 -12.35
N ASP A 249 -15.08 -3.97 -11.80
CA ASP A 249 -15.66 -2.79 -11.14
C ASP A 249 -15.15 -2.74 -9.69
N LEU A 250 -14.34 -1.72 -9.34
CA LEU A 250 -13.72 -1.58 -8.02
C LEU A 250 -14.74 -1.47 -6.88
N SER A 251 -15.96 -0.99 -7.14
CA SER A 251 -17.04 -1.00 -6.14
C SER A 251 -17.44 -2.43 -5.72
N ARG A 252 -17.08 -3.43 -6.54
CA ARG A 252 -17.29 -4.87 -6.30
C ARG A 252 -16.02 -5.59 -5.84
N TYR A 253 -14.87 -4.92 -5.78
CA TYR A 253 -13.63 -5.56 -5.34
C TYR A 253 -13.74 -6.06 -3.89
N GLY A 254 -13.28 -7.30 -3.66
CA GLY A 254 -13.42 -7.99 -2.37
C GLY A 254 -14.84 -8.43 -2.02
N ARG A 255 -15.85 -8.25 -2.90
CA ARG A 255 -17.23 -8.69 -2.69
C ARG A 255 -17.52 -10.02 -3.39
N GLN A 256 -18.26 -10.88 -2.72
CA GLN A 256 -18.77 -12.12 -3.30
C GLN A 256 -19.86 -11.86 -4.36
N PRO A 257 -19.91 -12.65 -5.44
CA PRO A 257 -20.93 -12.53 -6.47
C PRO A 257 -22.34 -12.82 -5.92
N GLY A 258 -23.37 -12.25 -6.57
CA GLY A 258 -24.77 -12.55 -6.26
C GLY A 258 -25.32 -11.88 -5.00
N ASN A 259 -24.85 -10.67 -4.66
CA ASN A 259 -25.27 -9.89 -3.48
C ASN A 259 -25.09 -10.67 -2.16
N ARG A 260 -23.98 -11.39 -2.05
CA ARG A 260 -23.62 -12.21 -0.88
C ARG A 260 -22.71 -11.49 0.10
N THR A 261 -22.30 -10.28 -0.23
CA THR A 261 -21.52 -9.39 0.62
C THR A 261 -22.32 -8.15 0.95
N ILE A 262 -22.33 -7.78 2.21
CA ILE A 262 -22.77 -6.48 2.72
C ILE A 262 -21.51 -5.75 3.14
N ARG A 263 -21.33 -4.51 2.70
CA ARG A 263 -20.29 -3.61 3.21
C ARG A 263 -20.96 -2.37 3.73
N VAL A 264 -20.52 -1.91 4.89
CA VAL A 264 -20.97 -0.68 5.53
C VAL A 264 -19.72 0.09 5.86
N GLU A 265 -19.56 1.27 5.26
CA GLU A 265 -18.40 2.13 5.50
C GLU A 265 -18.42 2.60 6.97
N GLY A 266 -17.24 2.86 7.53
CA GLY A 266 -17.06 3.16 8.95
C GLY A 266 -17.79 4.44 9.35
N GLU A 267 -17.72 5.44 8.47
CA GLU A 267 -18.41 6.73 8.56
C GLU A 267 -19.92 6.64 8.34
N ASP A 268 -20.44 5.55 7.77
CA ASP A 268 -21.86 5.31 7.50
C ASP A 268 -22.62 4.71 8.70
N PHE A 269 -22.23 5.09 9.93
CA PHE A 269 -22.98 4.74 11.14
C PHE A 269 -24.40 5.36 11.14
N ALA A 270 -25.31 4.85 11.95
CA ALA A 270 -26.69 5.32 12.03
C ALA A 270 -26.74 6.81 12.43
N PRO A 271 -27.59 7.63 11.81
CA PRO A 271 -27.73 9.03 12.17
C PRO A 271 -28.49 9.18 13.50
N GLY A 272 -28.47 10.40 14.04
CA GLY A 272 -29.28 10.78 15.20
C GLY A 272 -28.50 11.42 16.34
N GLY A 273 -27.20 11.65 16.15
CA GLY A 273 -26.35 12.29 17.15
C GLY A 273 -25.91 11.36 18.27
N GLU A 274 -25.18 11.99 19.20
CA GLU A 274 -24.68 11.44 20.45
C GLU A 274 -25.77 10.70 21.26
N GLY A 275 -25.46 9.49 21.71
CA GLY A 275 -26.36 8.61 22.46
C GLY A 275 -27.40 7.86 21.61
N VAL A 276 -27.52 8.18 20.30
CA VAL A 276 -28.47 7.52 19.37
C VAL A 276 -27.74 6.74 18.29
N GLY A 277 -26.90 7.43 17.52
CA GLY A 277 -26.13 6.88 16.40
C GLY A 277 -24.73 6.41 16.81
N TYR A 278 -24.15 7.12 17.78
CA TYR A 278 -22.82 6.87 18.29
C TYR A 278 -22.69 7.37 19.74
N HIS A 279 -21.55 7.07 20.36
CA HIS A 279 -21.06 7.74 21.57
C HIS A 279 -19.58 7.99 21.41
N ASP A 280 -19.20 9.26 21.46
CA ASP A 280 -17.81 9.71 21.36
C ASP A 280 -17.41 10.42 22.67
N LEU A 281 -16.18 10.16 23.13
CA LEU A 281 -15.69 10.63 24.43
C LEU A 281 -14.73 11.82 24.31
N ASP A 282 -14.23 12.14 23.10
CA ASP A 282 -13.36 13.29 22.90
C ASP A 282 -13.81 14.24 21.78
N PRO A 283 -13.35 15.51 21.80
CA PRO A 283 -13.64 16.42 20.70
C PRO A 283 -12.96 15.97 19.40
N ASN A 284 -13.70 16.01 18.29
CA ASN A 284 -13.16 15.69 16.96
C ASN A 284 -11.87 16.46 16.67
N ARG A 285 -10.90 15.74 16.12
CA ARG A 285 -9.62 16.21 15.61
C ARG A 285 -9.60 16.27 14.09
N CYS A 286 -10.47 15.50 13.43
CA CYS A 286 -10.66 15.50 11.98
C CYS A 286 -12.13 15.25 11.64
N THR A 287 -12.62 15.86 10.56
CA THR A 287 -13.98 15.58 10.07
C THR A 287 -14.07 15.86 8.58
N VAL A 288 -13.76 14.84 7.77
CA VAL A 288 -13.84 14.91 6.30
C VAL A 288 -15.19 14.44 5.74
N ALA A 289 -15.99 13.75 6.57
CA ALA A 289 -17.37 13.40 6.29
C ALA A 289 -18.23 13.64 7.53
N ARG A 290 -19.54 13.85 7.34
CA ARG A 290 -20.53 14.07 8.40
C ARG A 290 -20.12 15.17 9.40
N PRO A 291 -19.91 16.42 8.94
CA PRO A 291 -19.41 17.53 9.77
C PRO A 291 -20.30 17.90 10.97
N ASP A 292 -21.57 17.49 10.93
CA ASP A 292 -22.53 17.76 12.00
C ASP A 292 -22.56 16.65 13.09
N GLU A 293 -21.77 15.58 12.92
CA GLU A 293 -21.68 14.47 13.88
C GLU A 293 -20.34 14.54 14.63
N GLY A 294 -20.35 14.21 15.91
CA GLY A 294 -19.18 14.26 16.80
C GLY A 294 -18.34 13.00 16.78
N VAL A 295 -18.08 12.42 15.59
CA VAL A 295 -17.19 11.26 15.43
C VAL A 295 -15.97 11.68 14.61
N ASP A 296 -14.79 11.27 15.05
CA ASP A 296 -13.53 11.47 14.32
C ASP A 296 -13.50 10.68 13.00
N ILE A 297 -13.74 11.38 11.88
CA ILE A 297 -13.66 10.83 10.53
C ILE A 297 -12.53 11.54 9.78
N CYS A 298 -11.44 10.83 9.54
CA CYS A 298 -10.23 11.36 8.89
C CYS A 298 -10.11 10.85 7.46
N ASP A 299 -9.41 11.63 6.64
CA ASP A 299 -8.82 11.17 5.38
C ASP A 299 -7.40 10.66 5.67
N LEU A 300 -7.12 9.41 5.28
CA LEU A 300 -5.84 8.72 5.40
C LEU A 300 -5.40 8.31 4.00
N GLU A 301 -4.77 9.23 3.29
CA GLU A 301 -4.25 9.02 1.94
C GLU A 301 -5.34 8.56 0.95
N GLY A 302 -6.58 9.02 1.11
CA GLY A 302 -7.74 8.68 0.27
C GLY A 302 -8.74 7.74 0.93
N ALA A 303 -8.34 7.02 2.00
CA ALA A 303 -9.26 6.23 2.82
C ALA A 303 -10.02 7.15 3.79
N VAL A 304 -11.34 7.03 3.84
CA VAL A 304 -12.16 7.75 4.82
C VAL A 304 -12.47 6.79 5.94
N ALA A 305 -11.90 7.04 7.12
CA ALA A 305 -11.96 6.08 8.21
C ALA A 305 -12.30 6.76 9.53
N VAL A 306 -13.01 6.02 10.39
CA VAL A 306 -13.16 6.39 11.79
C VAL A 306 -11.81 6.26 12.48
N ASN A 307 -11.41 7.33 13.15
CA ASN A 307 -10.11 7.50 13.79
C ASN A 307 -10.28 7.88 15.26
N TRP A 308 -9.16 8.02 15.97
CA TRP A 308 -9.09 8.52 17.35
C TRP A 308 -9.93 7.77 18.40
N ILE A 309 -10.38 6.57 18.04
CA ILE A 309 -11.22 5.67 18.81
C ILE A 309 -10.72 5.47 20.25
N ARG A 310 -11.61 5.63 21.24
CA ARG A 310 -11.36 5.41 22.67
C ARG A 310 -12.13 4.23 23.24
N GLY A 311 -11.62 3.72 24.37
CA GLY A 311 -12.36 2.75 25.16
C GLY A 311 -13.66 3.35 25.69
N GLY A 312 -14.77 2.62 25.54
CA GLY A 312 -16.11 3.06 25.95
C GLY A 312 -16.97 3.60 24.80
N GLU A 313 -16.35 4.08 23.73
CA GLU A 313 -17.05 4.57 22.54
C GLU A 313 -17.79 3.47 21.80
N TRP A 314 -18.81 3.87 21.04
CA TRP A 314 -19.54 2.94 20.19
C TRP A 314 -20.15 3.61 18.97
N LEU A 315 -20.31 2.82 17.91
CA LEU A 315 -20.96 3.20 16.66
C LEU A 315 -22.08 2.20 16.39
N LYS A 316 -23.28 2.70 16.06
CA LYS A 316 -24.40 1.84 15.66
C LYS A 316 -24.44 1.78 14.15
N TYR A 317 -24.49 0.59 13.58
CA TYR A 317 -24.68 0.36 12.15
C TYR A 317 -26.03 -0.28 11.89
N ARG A 318 -26.68 0.12 10.81
CA ARG A 318 -27.97 -0.44 10.37
C ARG A 318 -27.88 -0.83 8.91
N PHE A 319 -28.16 -2.09 8.59
CA PHE A 319 -28.03 -2.61 7.22
C PHE A 319 -29.06 -3.69 6.91
N GLU A 320 -29.29 -3.92 5.61
CA GLU A 320 -30.24 -4.90 5.12
C GLU A 320 -29.56 -6.22 4.75
N VAL A 321 -30.00 -7.30 5.38
CA VAL A 321 -29.63 -8.67 5.03
C VAL A 321 -30.63 -9.22 4.02
N ARG A 322 -30.19 -9.41 2.78
CA ARG A 322 -31.05 -9.92 1.69
C ARG A 322 -31.27 -11.43 1.72
N LYS A 323 -30.29 -12.19 2.22
CA LYS A 323 -30.32 -13.65 2.27
C LYS A 323 -30.00 -14.11 3.69
N ALA A 324 -30.90 -14.87 4.30
CA ALA A 324 -30.64 -15.46 5.60
C ALA A 324 -29.50 -16.49 5.51
N GLY A 325 -28.66 -16.59 6.54
CA GLY A 325 -27.58 -17.57 6.58
C GLY A 325 -26.49 -17.23 7.59
N LEU A 326 -25.39 -17.97 7.52
CA LEU A 326 -24.20 -17.73 8.34
C LEU A 326 -23.30 -16.74 7.61
N TYR A 327 -22.92 -15.64 8.24
CA TYR A 327 -22.04 -14.62 7.71
C TYR A 327 -20.71 -14.62 8.45
N GLN A 328 -19.61 -14.45 7.72
CA GLN A 328 -18.33 -14.01 8.27
C GLN A 328 -18.38 -12.49 8.39
N VAL A 329 -18.32 -11.99 9.61
CA VAL A 329 -18.22 -10.55 9.91
C VAL A 329 -16.74 -10.22 10.03
N SER A 330 -16.33 -9.16 9.34
CA SER A 330 -14.95 -8.69 9.27
C SER A 330 -14.93 -7.16 9.33
N ALA A 331 -13.80 -6.59 9.72
CA ALA A 331 -13.56 -5.14 9.65
C ALA A 331 -12.26 -4.88 8.90
N ARG A 332 -12.27 -3.90 7.99
CA ARG A 332 -11.05 -3.35 7.41
C ARG A 332 -10.53 -2.28 8.34
N VAL A 333 -9.33 -2.50 8.87
CA VAL A 333 -8.74 -1.69 9.94
C VAL A 333 -7.25 -1.52 9.73
N SER A 334 -6.67 -0.48 10.33
CA SER A 334 -5.22 -0.25 10.35
C SER A 334 -4.70 0.11 11.74
N SER A 335 -3.47 -0.29 12.08
CA SER A 335 -2.81 0.02 13.35
C SER A 335 -1.32 -0.37 13.33
N PRO A 336 -0.39 0.50 13.76
CA PRO A 336 1.01 0.13 13.97
C PRO A 336 1.27 -0.52 15.34
N TYR A 337 0.25 -0.74 16.18
CA TYR A 337 0.41 -1.17 17.58
C TYR A 337 0.09 -2.66 17.83
N SER A 338 0.66 -3.23 18.90
CA SER A 338 0.42 -4.59 19.39
C SER A 338 0.38 -4.59 20.93
N PRO A 339 -0.78 -4.85 21.57
CA PRO A 339 -2.08 -5.05 20.93
C PRO A 339 -2.57 -3.76 20.23
N ALA A 340 -3.26 -3.87 19.09
CA ALA A 340 -3.87 -2.71 18.42
C ALA A 340 -5.17 -2.28 19.13
N GLY A 341 -5.94 -3.27 19.58
CA GLY A 341 -7.12 -3.07 20.41
C GLY A 341 -8.11 -4.21 20.25
N ALA A 342 -9.39 -3.92 20.49
CA ALA A 342 -10.46 -4.89 20.35
C ALA A 342 -11.80 -4.19 20.13
N VAL A 343 -12.74 -4.91 19.53
CA VAL A 343 -14.13 -4.49 19.35
C VAL A 343 -15.08 -5.48 19.99
N VAL A 344 -16.24 -5.02 20.43
CA VAL A 344 -17.37 -5.82 20.90
C VAL A 344 -18.49 -5.68 19.87
N LEU A 345 -18.95 -6.82 19.33
CA LEU A 345 -20.07 -6.87 18.39
C LEU A 345 -21.37 -7.16 19.14
N ASP A 346 -22.14 -6.11 19.46
CA ASP A 346 -23.44 -6.21 20.15
C ASP A 346 -24.60 -6.13 19.16
N TRP A 347 -25.38 -7.20 19.09
CA TRP A 347 -26.52 -7.36 18.18
C TRP A 347 -27.86 -7.05 18.88
N GLY A 348 -27.88 -6.04 19.76
CA GLY A 348 -29.06 -5.60 20.51
C GLY A 348 -29.33 -6.41 21.78
N THR A 349 -28.34 -7.14 22.29
CA THR A 349 -28.45 -7.96 23.50
C THR A 349 -27.87 -7.28 24.74
N GLY A 350 -27.23 -6.11 24.59
CA GLY A 350 -26.53 -5.43 25.68
C GLY A 350 -25.22 -6.13 26.10
N SER A 351 -24.82 -7.16 25.34
CA SER A 351 -23.59 -7.92 25.45
C SER A 351 -23.22 -8.42 24.05
N GLY A 352 -21.94 -8.58 23.77
CA GLY A 352 -21.45 -8.93 22.43
C GLY A 352 -20.20 -9.80 22.45
N THR A 353 -19.82 -10.30 21.28
CA THR A 353 -18.57 -11.04 21.08
C THR A 353 -17.42 -10.04 21.08
N THR A 354 -16.41 -10.24 21.92
CA THR A 354 -15.16 -9.46 21.84
C THR A 354 -14.22 -10.08 20.81
N ALA A 355 -13.80 -9.29 19.83
CA ALA A 355 -12.83 -9.68 18.82
C ALA A 355 -11.58 -8.76 18.91
N PRO A 356 -10.35 -9.33 18.98
CA PRO A 356 -9.14 -8.53 18.96
C PRO A 356 -8.89 -7.94 17.56
N ILE A 357 -8.26 -6.77 17.53
CA ILE A 357 -7.70 -6.18 16.31
C ILE A 357 -6.20 -6.45 16.30
N ALA A 358 -5.71 -6.96 15.18
CA ALA A 358 -4.30 -7.23 14.97
C ALA A 358 -3.55 -6.01 14.42
N ASN A 359 -2.26 -5.95 14.73
CA ASN A 359 -1.31 -5.03 14.14
C ASN A 359 -1.30 -5.15 12.60
N THR A 360 -1.32 -4.02 11.91
CA THR A 360 -1.18 -3.93 10.45
C THR A 360 0.03 -3.10 10.04
N THR A 361 0.96 -2.83 10.95
CA THR A 361 2.29 -2.21 10.75
C THR A 361 2.29 -0.71 10.47
N SER A 362 1.17 -0.11 10.05
CA SER A 362 1.02 1.34 9.84
C SER A 362 -0.43 1.79 10.08
N HIS A 363 -0.63 3.10 10.30
CA HIS A 363 -1.96 3.72 10.28
C HIS A 363 -2.58 3.79 8.88
N ASP A 364 -1.75 3.67 7.83
CA ASP A 364 -2.20 3.74 6.44
C ASP A 364 -2.26 2.35 5.78
N ALA A 365 -1.83 1.31 6.50
CA ALA A 365 -1.86 -0.07 6.02
C ALA A 365 -3.13 -0.78 6.50
N PHE A 366 -4.18 -0.77 5.69
CA PHE A 366 -5.49 -1.32 6.04
C PHE A 366 -5.73 -2.79 5.62
N THR A 367 -5.99 -3.66 6.61
CA THR A 367 -6.25 -5.09 6.41
C THR A 367 -7.69 -5.43 6.72
N LEU A 368 -8.34 -6.27 5.89
CA LEU A 368 -9.62 -6.89 6.25
C LEU A 368 -9.38 -8.05 7.23
N GLN A 369 -9.83 -7.90 8.48
CA GLN A 369 -9.64 -8.87 9.55
C GLN A 369 -10.97 -9.53 9.95
N PRO A 370 -11.03 -10.88 10.07
CA PRO A 370 -12.24 -11.57 10.51
C PRO A 370 -12.49 -11.32 12.01
N LEU A 371 -13.73 -10.96 12.37
CA LEU A 371 -14.12 -10.68 13.75
C LEU A 371 -14.93 -11.83 14.37
N GLU A 372 -16.00 -12.27 13.69
CA GLU A 372 -16.83 -13.37 14.16
C GLU A 372 -17.61 -14.03 13.03
N ARG A 373 -18.30 -15.14 13.35
CA ARG A 373 -19.31 -15.74 12.48
C ARG A 373 -20.69 -15.60 13.11
N ARG A 374 -21.63 -15.02 12.38
CA ARG A 374 -22.98 -14.70 12.88
C ARG A 374 -24.06 -15.23 11.94
N ARG A 375 -25.08 -15.89 12.49
CA ARG A 375 -26.27 -16.26 11.72
C ARG A 375 -27.24 -15.08 11.68
N LEU A 376 -27.60 -14.62 10.49
CA LEU A 376 -28.50 -13.50 10.27
C LEU A 376 -29.74 -13.96 9.49
N THR A 377 -30.90 -13.41 9.85
CA THR A 377 -32.16 -13.60 9.13
C THR A 377 -32.29 -12.56 8.01
N LYS A 378 -33.16 -12.81 7.03
CA LYS A 378 -33.49 -11.79 6.04
C LYS A 378 -34.20 -10.61 6.73
N GLY A 379 -33.81 -9.38 6.40
CA GLY A 379 -34.40 -8.16 6.92
C GLY A 379 -33.35 -7.18 7.42
N THR A 380 -33.80 -6.15 8.11
CA THR A 380 -32.95 -5.11 8.70
C THR A 380 -32.33 -5.61 10.01
N HIS A 381 -31.03 -5.40 10.16
CA HIS A 381 -30.30 -5.67 11.39
C HIS A 381 -29.60 -4.41 11.88
N GLU A 382 -29.40 -4.35 13.19
CA GLU A 382 -28.59 -3.33 13.84
C GLU A 382 -27.43 -4.01 14.56
N LEU A 383 -26.25 -3.39 14.49
CA LEU A 383 -25.03 -3.80 15.17
C LEU A 383 -24.48 -2.58 15.89
N VAL A 384 -24.28 -2.67 17.20
CA VAL A 384 -23.48 -1.70 17.93
C VAL A 384 -22.06 -2.26 18.05
N LEU A 385 -21.12 -1.59 17.37
CA LEU A 385 -19.70 -1.86 17.50
C LEU A 385 -19.17 -1.02 18.65
N ARG A 386 -18.78 -1.67 19.75
CA ARG A 386 -18.33 -0.99 20.98
C ARG A 386 -16.86 -1.25 21.24
N MET A 387 -16.16 -0.25 21.73
CA MET A 387 -14.78 -0.35 22.17
C MET A 387 -14.75 -0.74 23.65
N PRO A 388 -14.14 -1.88 24.04
CA PRO A 388 -13.98 -2.19 25.46
C PRO A 388 -13.30 -1.05 26.21
N GLU A 389 -13.89 -0.64 27.35
CA GLU A 389 -13.42 0.48 28.17
C GLU A 389 -11.97 0.32 28.66
N THR A 390 -11.55 -0.92 28.93
CA THR A 390 -10.25 -1.23 29.54
C THR A 390 -9.23 -1.76 28.54
N ALA A 391 -9.61 -1.98 27.28
CA ALA A 391 -8.67 -2.39 26.26
C ALA A 391 -7.94 -1.17 25.69
N TYR A 392 -6.69 -1.37 25.28
CA TYR A 392 -6.00 -0.41 24.44
C TYR A 392 -6.79 -0.20 23.15
N GLN A 393 -6.92 1.03 22.66
CA GLN A 393 -7.62 1.36 21.42
C GLN A 393 -6.73 2.26 20.58
N ASN A 394 -6.15 1.71 19.53
CA ASN A 394 -5.31 2.47 18.62
C ASN A 394 -5.31 1.83 17.22
N PHE A 395 -6.49 1.77 16.65
CA PHE A 395 -6.71 1.35 15.27
C PHE A 395 -7.70 2.28 14.60
N ASN A 396 -7.65 2.33 13.28
CA ASN A 396 -8.61 3.06 12.45
C ASN A 396 -9.59 2.05 11.84
N LEU A 397 -10.85 2.43 11.66
CA LEU A 397 -11.88 1.61 11.06
C LEU A 397 -12.32 2.22 9.73
N ASP A 398 -12.02 1.51 8.64
CA ASP A 398 -12.43 1.88 7.29
C ASP A 398 -13.84 1.35 6.98
N TYR A 399 -14.07 0.03 7.03
CA TYR A 399 -15.42 -0.52 6.84
C TYR A 399 -15.67 -1.84 7.55
N LEU A 400 -16.94 -2.17 7.74
CA LEU A 400 -17.42 -3.51 8.09
C LEU A 400 -17.82 -4.29 6.84
N GLN A 401 -17.45 -5.56 6.79
CA GLN A 401 -17.84 -6.47 5.70
C GLN A 401 -18.46 -7.75 6.26
N LEU A 402 -19.62 -8.11 5.72
CA LEU A 402 -20.34 -9.34 6.06
C LEU A 402 -20.48 -10.21 4.81
N ASP A 403 -19.78 -11.33 4.81
CA ASP A 403 -19.74 -12.28 3.70
C ASP A 403 -20.52 -13.55 4.02
N LEU A 404 -21.53 -13.88 3.21
CA LEU A 404 -22.34 -15.08 3.41
C LEU A 404 -21.49 -16.35 3.21
N ALA A 405 -21.32 -17.13 4.27
CA ALA A 405 -20.55 -18.37 4.29
C ALA A 405 -21.25 -19.53 3.57
N GLY A 406 -20.45 -20.37 2.89
CA GLY A 406 -20.88 -21.57 2.17
C GLY A 406 -21.43 -21.27 0.76
N ARG A 407 -20.94 -21.93 -0.28
CA ARG A 407 -21.35 -21.66 -1.67
C ARG A 407 -22.83 -21.98 -1.89
#